data_AF-A0A2G4IBA6-F1
#
_entry.id   AF-A0A2G4IBA6-F1
#
_cell.length_a   1.000
_cell.length_b   1.000
_cell.length_c   1.000
_cell.angle_alpha   90.00
_cell.angle_beta   90.00
_cell.angle_gamma   90.00
#
_symmetry.space_group_name_H-M   'P 1'
#
loop_
_entity.id
_entity.type
_entity.pdbx_description
1 polymer ?
#
loop_
_entity_poly.entity_id
_entity_poly.type
_entity_poly.pdbx_seq_one_letter_code
_entity_poly.pdbx_strand_id
1 'polypeptide(L)'
;MNLRAFILGTVAANLALVSALLWQTARAPDSPLRAGVIVRTNVVTEFVDEPAARPPGVKVPGRPPFHWSQVESTNVLAYATNLLAIGCPNETARDILQARVADEFRARLRELTRPAQVRFWDRIAEGEELMDLFDDPPLKKAMDELNKEGERIQAELQAVLGKETKTDKPGRNKQFGHLPEDKQTELTTLDGRHAKEREALNREVAKAPPAERAAKQKELREGQGTERRALFSDGEWAEAELRRSPQARQVRELRGYADKPENLRAQAEALREFDTAHPRPTPRDPKRPDDDPDYKAKLEERETQRKAQLTARLGEAGFATFERGSDPRFHTLLKLARRLEVQPASAAQWLELQTASQKLVRQTRQNAGLADDARAVALLAIRVETERTLLAAVGARGWSAYQRHAGDWLKQLSD
;
A
#
# COMPACT_ATOMS: atom_id res chain seq x y z
N MET A 1 -44.94 23.23 -30.90
CA MET A 1 -43.90 22.21 -31.17
C MET A 1 -43.64 21.43 -29.89
N ASN A 2 -43.82 20.11 -29.89
CA ASN A 2 -43.77 19.30 -28.68
C ASN A 2 -42.32 19.10 -28.22
N LEU A 3 -41.91 19.84 -27.18
CA LEU A 3 -40.56 19.82 -26.59
C LEU A 3 -40.10 18.40 -26.20
N ARG A 4 -41.05 17.52 -25.83
CA ARG A 4 -40.80 16.10 -25.54
C ARG A 4 -40.30 15.32 -26.75
N ALA A 5 -40.82 15.60 -27.95
CA ALA A 5 -40.36 14.97 -29.19
C ALA A 5 -38.97 15.47 -29.59
N PHE A 6 -38.64 16.73 -29.29
CA PHE A 6 -37.31 17.30 -29.54
C PHE A 6 -36.25 16.70 -28.60
N ILE A 7 -36.58 16.49 -27.31
CA ILE A 7 -35.68 15.87 -26.33
C ILE A 7 -35.48 14.37 -26.57
N LEU A 8 -36.55 13.63 -26.92
CA LEU A 8 -36.41 12.23 -27.34
C LEU A 8 -35.57 12.12 -28.62
N GLY A 9 -35.69 13.08 -29.53
CA GLY A 9 -34.88 13.17 -30.74
C GLY A 9 -33.39 13.36 -30.46
N THR A 10 -33.01 14.23 -29.51
CA THR A 10 -31.60 14.49 -29.19
C THR A 10 -30.95 13.35 -28.40
N VAL A 11 -31.69 12.68 -27.51
CA VAL A 11 -31.21 11.48 -26.82
C VAL A 11 -31.01 10.32 -27.80
N ALA A 12 -31.96 10.10 -28.71
CA ALA A 12 -31.83 9.08 -29.76
C ALA A 12 -30.66 9.40 -30.72
N ALA A 13 -30.45 10.67 -31.08
CA ALA A 13 -29.34 11.10 -31.92
C ALA A 13 -27.97 10.89 -31.25
N ASN A 14 -27.86 11.17 -29.95
CA ASN A 14 -26.63 10.93 -29.20
C ASN A 14 -26.35 9.42 -29.04
N LEU A 15 -27.38 8.61 -28.80
CA LEU A 15 -27.23 7.15 -28.79
C LEU A 15 -26.83 6.60 -30.16
N ALA A 16 -27.39 7.14 -31.25
CA ALA A 16 -27.00 6.77 -32.61
C ALA A 16 -25.55 7.17 -32.92
N LEU A 17 -25.10 8.34 -32.46
CA LEU A 17 -23.70 8.79 -32.61
C LEU A 17 -22.72 7.90 -31.83
N VAL A 18 -23.05 7.52 -30.60
CA VAL A 18 -22.22 6.58 -29.81
C VAL A 18 -22.19 5.20 -30.47
N SER A 19 -23.35 4.72 -30.95
CA SER A 19 -23.45 3.45 -31.67
C SER A 19 -22.62 3.47 -32.97
N ALA A 20 -22.65 4.59 -33.71
CA ALA A 20 -21.87 4.78 -34.92
C ALA A 20 -20.37 4.86 -34.64
N LEU A 21 -19.95 5.54 -33.57
CA LEU A 21 -18.54 5.57 -33.15
C LEU A 21 -18.04 4.17 -32.79
N LEU A 22 -18.84 3.41 -32.03
CA LEU A 22 -18.52 2.03 -31.64
C LEU A 22 -18.47 1.09 -32.85
N TRP A 23 -19.39 1.26 -33.81
CA TRP A 23 -19.38 0.50 -35.06
C TRP A 23 -18.18 0.84 -35.96
N GLN A 24 -17.74 2.10 -35.96
CA GLN A 24 -16.54 2.53 -36.68
C GLN A 24 -15.26 1.96 -36.05
N THR A 25 -15.20 1.85 -34.71
CA THR A 25 -14.11 1.16 -34.02
C THR A 25 -14.14 -0.36 -34.18
N ALA A 26 -15.32 -0.95 -34.36
CA ALA A 26 -15.49 -2.38 -34.64
C ALA A 26 -15.17 -2.76 -36.11
N ARG A 27 -15.11 -1.77 -37.01
CA ARG A 27 -14.74 -1.93 -38.43
C ARG A 27 -13.32 -1.47 -38.76
N ALA A 28 -12.54 -1.05 -37.76
CA ALA A 28 -11.10 -0.88 -37.97
C ALA A 28 -10.57 -2.22 -38.50
N PRO A 29 -9.97 -2.26 -39.70
CA PRO A 29 -9.48 -3.52 -40.26
C PRO A 29 -8.51 -4.13 -39.27
N ASP A 30 -8.77 -5.39 -38.91
CA ASP A 30 -7.85 -6.20 -38.13
C ASP A 30 -6.47 -6.02 -38.75
N SER A 31 -5.58 -5.33 -38.04
CA SER A 31 -4.16 -5.44 -38.33
C SER A 31 -3.89 -6.94 -38.39
N PRO A 32 -3.35 -7.48 -39.49
CA PRO A 32 -3.19 -8.90 -39.63
C PRO A 32 -2.41 -9.36 -38.41
N LEU A 33 -3.09 -10.14 -37.56
CA LEU A 33 -2.52 -10.79 -36.41
C LEU A 33 -1.24 -11.43 -36.92
N ARG A 34 -0.09 -10.89 -36.51
CA ARG A 34 1.18 -11.59 -36.69
C ARG A 34 0.93 -12.97 -36.10
N ALA A 35 0.97 -13.94 -36.99
CA ALA A 35 0.83 -15.35 -36.68
C ALA A 35 1.63 -15.66 -35.41
N GLY A 36 0.95 -16.33 -34.47
CA GLY A 36 1.35 -16.64 -33.11
C GLY A 36 2.82 -16.38 -32.76
N VAL A 37 3.07 -15.26 -32.07
CA VAL A 37 4.10 -15.31 -31.04
C VAL A 37 3.46 -16.07 -29.88
N ILE A 38 3.67 -17.39 -29.87
CA ILE A 38 3.59 -18.17 -28.65
C ILE A 38 4.64 -17.55 -27.72
N VAL A 39 4.21 -16.63 -26.87
CA VAL A 39 5.02 -16.24 -25.72
C VAL A 39 5.05 -17.48 -24.84
N ARG A 40 6.10 -18.28 -24.99
CA ARG A 40 6.50 -19.29 -24.01
C ARG A 40 6.79 -18.55 -22.71
N THR A 41 5.77 -18.35 -21.89
CA THR A 41 5.93 -18.00 -20.49
C THR A 41 6.59 -19.21 -19.84
N ASN A 42 7.82 -19.01 -19.38
CA ASN A 42 8.74 -20.03 -18.89
C ASN A 42 9.03 -21.12 -19.92
N VAL A 43 10.05 -20.89 -20.76
CA VAL A 43 10.99 -21.99 -20.99
C VAL A 43 11.62 -22.25 -19.61
N VAL A 44 10.94 -23.07 -18.80
CA VAL A 44 11.70 -24.13 -18.14
C VAL A 44 12.39 -24.78 -19.32
N THR A 45 13.70 -24.61 -19.43
CA THR A 45 14.47 -25.64 -20.10
C THR A 45 14.10 -26.88 -19.33
N GLU A 46 13.08 -27.59 -19.83
CA GLU A 46 13.01 -29.02 -19.66
C GLU A 46 14.29 -29.46 -20.38
N PHE A 47 15.40 -29.37 -19.65
CA PHE A 47 16.35 -30.44 -19.70
C PHE A 47 15.47 -31.65 -19.49
N VAL A 48 15.09 -32.29 -20.60
CA VAL A 48 15.21 -33.73 -20.64
C VAL A 48 16.68 -33.94 -20.30
N ASP A 49 16.97 -33.93 -19.00
CA ASP A 49 18.02 -34.77 -18.49
C ASP A 49 17.57 -36.15 -18.95
N GLU A 50 18.05 -36.55 -20.13
CA GLU A 50 18.48 -37.92 -20.32
C GLU A 50 19.06 -38.31 -18.96
N PRO A 51 18.43 -39.23 -18.22
CA PRO A 51 18.63 -39.36 -16.78
C PRO A 51 20.12 -39.42 -16.55
N ALA A 52 20.70 -38.28 -16.15
CA ALA A 52 22.12 -38.17 -15.99
C ALA A 52 22.41 -39.23 -14.95
N ALA A 53 23.12 -40.28 -15.38
CA ALA A 53 23.32 -41.48 -14.59
C ALA A 53 23.69 -40.98 -13.21
N ARG A 54 22.77 -41.15 -12.24
CA ARG A 54 22.90 -40.61 -10.89
C ARG A 54 24.34 -40.96 -10.51
N PRO A 55 25.25 -39.99 -10.30
CA PRO A 55 26.60 -40.35 -9.89
C PRO A 55 26.39 -41.28 -8.70
N PRO A 56 26.93 -42.51 -8.74
CA PRO A 56 26.55 -43.55 -7.79
C PRO A 56 26.66 -42.91 -6.42
N GLY A 57 25.49 -42.70 -5.79
CA GLY A 57 25.42 -41.95 -4.55
C GLY A 57 26.45 -42.56 -3.65
N VAL A 58 27.42 -41.77 -3.19
CA VAL A 58 28.58 -42.25 -2.47
C VAL A 58 28.05 -43.01 -1.25
N LYS A 59 27.88 -44.32 -1.40
CA LYS A 59 27.56 -45.21 -0.32
C LYS A 59 28.85 -45.33 0.43
N VAL A 60 29.06 -44.43 1.38
CA VAL A 60 30.11 -44.60 2.38
C VAL A 60 29.77 -45.92 3.09
N PRO A 61 30.54 -47.01 2.88
CA PRO A 61 30.21 -48.28 3.47
C PRO A 61 30.29 -48.15 5.00
N GLY A 62 29.21 -48.51 5.70
CA GLY A 62 29.20 -48.58 7.16
C GLY A 62 28.55 -47.43 7.92
N ARG A 63 27.90 -46.44 7.26
CA ARG A 63 27.05 -45.46 7.96
C ARG A 63 25.58 -45.61 7.55
N PRO A 64 24.63 -45.70 8.51
CA PRO A 64 23.21 -45.70 8.18
C PRO A 64 22.83 -44.39 7.47
N PRO A 65 21.80 -44.39 6.60
CA PRO A 65 21.32 -43.17 5.97
C PRO A 65 20.88 -42.15 7.02
N PHE A 66 21.21 -40.88 6.79
CA PHE A 66 20.74 -39.79 7.65
C PHE A 66 19.23 -39.63 7.52
N HIS A 67 18.54 -39.58 8.66
CA HIS A 67 17.12 -39.28 8.75
C HIS A 67 16.90 -38.09 9.68
N TRP A 68 16.08 -37.13 9.25
CA TRP A 68 15.77 -35.92 10.04
C TRP A 68 15.18 -36.23 11.42
N SER A 69 14.47 -37.34 11.56
CA SER A 69 13.96 -37.84 12.84
C SER A 69 15.04 -38.16 13.88
N GLN A 70 16.32 -38.27 13.47
CA GLN A 70 17.45 -38.47 14.37
C GLN A 70 17.89 -37.16 15.06
N VAL A 71 17.51 -36.01 14.50
CA VAL A 71 17.94 -34.68 14.96
C VAL A 71 16.75 -33.89 15.51
N GLU A 72 15.58 -34.07 14.91
CA GLU A 72 14.37 -33.39 15.30
C GLU A 72 13.94 -33.73 16.73
N SER A 73 13.61 -32.70 17.50
CA SER A 73 13.11 -32.84 18.87
C SER A 73 11.95 -31.88 19.11
N THR A 74 11.01 -32.29 19.96
CA THR A 74 9.92 -31.43 20.45
C THR A 74 10.42 -30.37 21.43
N ASN A 75 11.51 -30.65 22.16
CA ASN A 75 12.20 -29.66 22.97
C ASN A 75 13.14 -28.84 22.08
N VAL A 76 12.88 -27.53 22.00
CA VAL A 76 13.60 -26.55 21.17
C VAL A 76 15.10 -26.49 21.49
N LEU A 77 15.49 -26.60 22.76
CA LEU A 77 16.91 -26.58 23.16
C LEU A 77 17.62 -27.89 22.82
N ALA A 78 16.95 -29.03 23.00
CA ALA A 78 17.49 -30.31 22.54
C ALA A 78 17.63 -30.33 21.02
N TYR A 79 16.67 -29.74 20.29
CA TYR A 79 16.75 -29.62 18.83
C TYR A 79 17.92 -28.72 18.40
N ALA A 80 18.14 -27.60 19.11
CA ALA A 80 19.30 -26.73 18.88
C ALA A 80 20.62 -27.49 19.06
N THR A 81 20.78 -28.21 20.18
CA THR A 81 21.97 -29.03 20.44
C THR A 81 22.18 -30.10 19.38
N ASN A 82 21.11 -30.79 18.95
CA ASN A 82 21.18 -31.81 17.92
C ASN A 82 21.61 -31.22 16.55
N LEU A 83 21.09 -30.04 16.19
CA LEU A 83 21.47 -29.34 14.96
C LEU A 83 22.95 -28.93 14.99
N LEU A 84 23.44 -28.42 16.12
CA LEU A 84 24.86 -28.08 16.26
C LEU A 84 25.76 -29.32 16.23
N ALA A 85 25.32 -30.45 16.82
CA ALA A 85 26.09 -31.70 16.88
C ALA A 85 26.35 -32.30 15.49
N ILE A 86 25.46 -32.06 14.51
CA ILE A 86 25.65 -32.50 13.12
C ILE A 86 26.45 -31.49 12.27
N GLY A 87 26.93 -30.40 12.88
CA GLY A 87 27.69 -29.35 12.19
C GLY A 87 26.84 -28.31 11.46
N CYS A 88 25.55 -28.16 11.82
CA CYS A 88 24.72 -27.12 11.22
C CYS A 88 25.25 -25.71 11.61
N PRO A 89 25.42 -24.78 10.66
CA PRO A 89 25.77 -23.40 10.97
C PRO A 89 24.74 -22.76 11.93
N ASN A 90 25.22 -21.93 12.86
CA ASN A 90 24.38 -21.30 13.88
C ASN A 90 23.22 -20.49 13.27
N GLU A 91 23.44 -19.83 12.13
CA GLU A 91 22.42 -19.08 11.39
C GLU A 91 21.31 -19.99 10.85
N THR A 92 21.69 -21.07 10.16
CA THR A 92 20.74 -22.04 9.63
C THR A 92 19.97 -22.76 10.74
N ALA A 93 20.65 -23.13 11.82
CA ALA A 93 19.99 -23.73 12.99
C ALA A 93 18.98 -22.74 13.61
N ARG A 94 19.35 -21.45 13.71
CA ARG A 94 18.47 -20.40 14.22
C ARG A 94 17.23 -20.22 13.35
N ASP A 95 17.36 -20.19 12.03
CA ASP A 95 16.22 -20.02 11.11
C ASP A 95 15.21 -21.17 11.25
N ILE A 96 15.70 -22.41 11.30
CA ILE A 96 14.87 -23.62 11.49
C ILE A 96 14.12 -23.55 12.82
N LEU A 97 14.81 -23.19 13.90
CA LEU A 97 14.23 -23.16 15.24
C LEU A 97 13.25 -21.99 15.41
N GLN A 98 13.56 -20.82 14.86
CA GLN A 98 12.67 -19.65 14.89
C GLN A 98 11.37 -19.92 14.14
N ALA A 99 11.44 -20.56 12.96
CA ALA A 99 10.25 -20.96 12.23
C ALA A 99 9.36 -21.91 13.06
N ARG A 100 9.97 -22.91 13.70
CA ARG A 100 9.26 -23.87 14.56
C ARG A 100 8.60 -23.21 15.76
N VAL A 101 9.35 -22.39 16.50
CA VAL A 101 8.82 -21.63 17.64
C VAL A 101 7.69 -20.72 17.19
N ALA A 102 7.84 -20.02 16.06
CA ALA A 102 6.79 -19.16 15.53
C ALA A 102 5.50 -19.95 15.19
N ASP A 103 5.61 -21.15 14.65
CA ASP A 103 4.44 -21.98 14.35
C ASP A 103 3.73 -22.48 15.61
N GLU A 104 4.49 -22.88 16.63
CA GLU A 104 3.94 -23.26 17.93
C GLU A 104 3.25 -22.08 18.61
N PHE A 105 3.88 -20.90 18.61
CA PHE A 105 3.30 -19.67 19.15
C PHE A 105 2.03 -19.25 18.42
N ARG A 106 2.03 -19.32 17.08
CA ARG A 106 0.83 -19.05 16.28
C ARG A 106 -0.30 -20.04 16.61
N ALA A 107 0.02 -21.31 16.87
CA ALA A 107 -0.99 -22.29 17.26
C ALA A 107 -1.58 -21.98 18.64
N ARG A 108 -0.74 -21.72 19.65
CA ARG A 108 -1.19 -21.35 21.00
C ARG A 108 -2.00 -20.05 21.00
N LEU A 109 -1.56 -19.04 20.23
CA LEU A 109 -2.27 -17.77 20.09
C LEU A 109 -3.63 -17.94 19.41
N ARG A 110 -3.74 -18.82 18.40
CA ARG A 110 -5.04 -19.13 17.77
C ARG A 110 -6.01 -19.77 18.77
N GLU A 111 -5.56 -20.72 19.58
CA GLU A 111 -6.44 -21.35 20.59
C GLU A 111 -6.85 -20.35 21.68
N LEU A 112 -5.92 -19.51 22.16
CA LEU A 112 -6.22 -18.47 23.15
C LEU A 112 -7.25 -17.45 22.64
N THR A 113 -7.16 -17.06 21.37
CA THR A 113 -8.05 -16.04 20.77
C THR A 113 -9.33 -16.64 20.18
N ARG A 114 -9.44 -17.97 20.08
CA ARG A 114 -10.61 -18.67 19.52
C ARG A 114 -11.94 -18.29 20.18
N PRO A 115 -12.07 -18.19 21.52
CA PRO A 115 -13.33 -17.78 22.15
C PRO A 115 -13.77 -16.37 21.75
N ALA A 116 -12.81 -15.43 21.62
CA ALA A 116 -13.07 -14.08 21.17
C ALA A 116 -13.46 -14.03 19.68
N GLN A 117 -12.84 -14.87 18.84
CA GLN A 117 -13.17 -14.98 17.41
C GLN A 117 -14.56 -15.56 17.16
N VAL A 118 -15.01 -16.53 17.97
CA VAL A 118 -16.34 -17.15 17.83
C VAL A 118 -17.46 -16.13 18.11
N ARG A 119 -17.25 -15.26 19.12
CA ARG A 119 -18.21 -14.21 19.52
C ARG A 119 -18.00 -12.88 18.77
N PHE A 120 -17.13 -12.88 17.77
CA PHE A 120 -16.73 -11.67 17.05
C PHE A 120 -17.93 -10.93 16.46
N TRP A 121 -18.81 -11.64 15.75
CA TRP A 121 -19.97 -11.02 15.09
C TRP A 121 -21.05 -10.58 16.08
N ASP A 122 -21.21 -11.29 17.21
CA ASP A 122 -22.16 -10.93 18.26
C ASP A 122 -21.75 -9.61 18.94
N ARG A 123 -20.48 -9.47 19.29
CA ARG A 123 -19.94 -8.29 19.98
C ARG A 123 -19.86 -7.04 19.09
N ILE A 124 -19.51 -7.22 17.81
CA ILE A 124 -19.57 -6.14 16.83
C ILE A 124 -21.02 -5.68 16.60
N ALA A 125 -22.00 -6.58 16.64
CA ALA A 125 -23.42 -6.23 16.55
C ALA A 125 -23.94 -5.51 17.82
N GLU A 126 -23.34 -5.77 18.98
CA GLU A 126 -23.61 -5.10 20.26
C GLU A 126 -22.95 -3.70 20.37
N GLY A 127 -22.19 -3.28 19.35
CA GLY A 127 -21.55 -1.95 19.30
C GLY A 127 -20.21 -1.85 20.02
N GLU A 128 -19.59 -2.99 20.38
CA GLU A 128 -18.26 -3.05 21.00
C GLU A 128 -17.17 -2.74 19.95
N GLU A 129 -16.15 -1.94 20.31
CA GLU A 129 -15.05 -1.64 19.39
C GLU A 129 -14.14 -2.86 19.21
N LEU A 130 -13.50 -2.98 18.04
CA LEU A 130 -12.59 -4.09 17.71
C LEU A 130 -11.48 -4.29 18.77
N MET A 131 -11.02 -3.22 19.40
CA MET A 131 -9.96 -3.29 20.42
C MET A 131 -10.47 -3.87 21.75
N ASP A 132 -11.72 -3.60 22.11
CA ASP A 132 -12.33 -4.05 23.38
C ASP A 132 -12.56 -5.57 23.39
N LEU A 133 -12.70 -6.20 22.21
CA LEU A 133 -12.79 -7.65 22.03
C LEU A 133 -11.60 -8.43 22.63
N PHE A 134 -10.43 -7.77 22.75
CA PHE A 134 -9.19 -8.35 23.24
C PHE A 134 -8.80 -7.87 24.64
N ASP A 135 -9.63 -7.02 25.27
CA ASP A 135 -9.36 -6.45 26.61
C ASP A 135 -9.98 -7.26 27.77
N ASP A 136 -10.39 -8.51 27.51
CA ASP A 136 -10.79 -9.45 28.56
C ASP A 136 -9.59 -9.76 29.50
N PRO A 137 -9.66 -9.42 30.81
CA PRO A 137 -8.53 -9.58 31.73
C PRO A 137 -7.83 -10.95 31.75
N PRO A 138 -8.53 -12.11 31.73
CA PRO A 138 -7.90 -13.43 31.60
C PRO A 138 -7.19 -13.64 30.26
N LEU A 139 -7.74 -13.17 29.14
CA LEU A 139 -7.11 -13.29 27.82
C LEU A 139 -5.82 -12.48 27.77
N LYS A 140 -5.86 -11.24 28.27
CA LYS A 140 -4.69 -10.35 28.34
C LYS A 140 -3.57 -10.96 29.18
N LYS A 141 -3.91 -11.49 30.36
CA LYS A 141 -2.95 -12.20 31.22
C LYS A 141 -2.32 -13.41 30.52
N ALA A 142 -3.12 -14.21 29.81
CA ALA A 142 -2.64 -15.37 29.06
C ALA A 142 -1.74 -14.97 27.88
N MET A 143 -2.05 -13.87 27.19
CA MET A 143 -1.20 -13.30 26.13
C MET A 143 0.13 -12.78 26.69
N ASP A 144 0.11 -12.11 27.83
CA ASP A 144 1.33 -11.63 28.51
C ASP A 144 2.21 -12.79 29.00
N GLU A 145 1.61 -13.86 29.52
CA GLU A 145 2.32 -15.08 29.91
C GLU A 145 2.97 -15.78 28.71
N LEU A 146 2.24 -15.90 27.60
CA LEU A 146 2.76 -16.45 26.35
C LEU A 146 3.91 -15.59 25.81
N ASN A 147 3.78 -14.26 25.81
CA ASN A 147 4.85 -13.35 25.38
C ASN A 147 6.11 -13.53 26.25
N LYS A 148 5.97 -13.60 27.57
CA LYS A 148 7.09 -13.85 28.49
C LYS A 148 7.75 -15.22 28.25
N GLU A 149 6.97 -16.24 27.94
CA GLU A 149 7.48 -17.56 27.55
C GLU A 149 8.31 -17.46 26.26
N GLY A 150 7.83 -16.70 25.27
CA GLY A 150 8.54 -16.48 24.00
C GLY A 150 9.86 -15.76 24.19
N GLU A 151 9.89 -14.73 25.04
CA GLU A 151 11.11 -14.02 25.40
C GLU A 151 12.13 -14.92 26.10
N ARG A 152 11.68 -15.83 26.99
CA ARG A 152 12.54 -16.81 27.66
C ARG A 152 13.15 -17.81 26.66
N ILE A 153 12.33 -18.44 25.82
CA ILE A 153 12.80 -19.39 24.80
C ILE A 153 13.80 -18.71 23.86
N GLN A 154 13.52 -17.48 23.45
CA GLN A 154 14.42 -16.71 22.60
C GLN A 154 15.76 -16.41 23.30
N ALA A 155 15.75 -16.08 24.59
CA ALA A 155 16.96 -15.83 25.37
C ALA A 155 17.79 -17.10 25.54
N GLU A 156 17.15 -18.25 25.79
CA GLU A 156 17.83 -19.55 25.89
C GLU A 156 18.42 -19.99 24.55
N LEU A 157 17.70 -19.80 23.45
CA LEU A 157 18.21 -20.02 22.10
C LEU A 157 19.44 -19.15 21.79
N GLN A 158 19.43 -17.89 22.22
CA GLN A 158 20.59 -17.00 22.08
C GLN A 158 21.78 -17.42 22.94
N ALA A 159 21.54 -18.03 24.11
CA ALA A 159 22.61 -18.57 24.94
C ALA A 159 23.29 -19.77 24.27
N VAL A 160 22.53 -20.63 23.58
CA VAL A 160 23.04 -21.83 22.90
C VAL A 160 23.67 -21.53 21.54
N LEU A 161 23.01 -20.71 20.72
CA LEU A 161 23.42 -20.43 19.33
C LEU A 161 24.29 -19.17 19.20
N GLY A 162 24.60 -18.53 20.33
CA GLY A 162 25.20 -17.20 20.37
C GLY A 162 24.19 -16.10 20.08
N LYS A 163 24.51 -14.88 20.53
CA LYS A 163 23.71 -13.68 20.25
C LYS A 163 23.59 -13.52 18.73
N GLU A 164 22.40 -13.13 18.30
CA GLU A 164 22.22 -12.59 16.96
C GLU A 164 23.15 -11.37 16.86
N THR A 165 24.25 -11.51 16.11
CA THR A 165 24.95 -10.34 15.60
C THR A 165 23.87 -9.60 14.83
N LYS A 166 23.48 -8.44 15.35
CA LYS A 166 22.53 -7.55 14.69
C LYS A 166 23.20 -6.95 13.45
N THR A 167 23.77 -7.77 12.57
CA THR A 167 24.37 -7.37 11.30
C THR A 167 23.50 -7.75 10.10
N ASP A 168 22.67 -8.79 10.13
CA ASP A 168 21.97 -9.19 8.88
C ASP A 168 20.46 -9.44 9.02
N LYS A 169 19.68 -8.38 9.22
CA LYS A 169 18.30 -8.36 8.71
C LYS A 169 18.33 -7.50 7.44
N PRO A 170 17.98 -8.03 6.24
CA PRO A 170 17.96 -7.30 4.96
C PRO A 170 16.78 -6.30 4.88
N GLY A 171 16.67 -5.45 5.90
CA GLY A 171 15.62 -4.46 6.08
C GLY A 171 15.95 -3.40 7.14
N ARG A 172 17.14 -3.40 7.74
CA ARG A 172 17.53 -2.33 8.68
C ARG A 172 17.65 -1.01 7.92
N ASN A 173 16.73 -0.11 8.24
CA ASN A 173 16.66 1.26 7.76
C ASN A 173 16.63 1.45 6.24
N LYS A 174 15.50 1.09 5.62
CA LYS A 174 15.08 1.71 4.33
C LYS A 174 15.22 3.24 4.34
N GLN A 175 15.12 3.84 5.53
CA GLN A 175 15.27 5.28 5.76
C GLN A 175 16.70 5.80 5.59
N PHE A 176 17.73 5.01 5.91
CA PHE A 176 19.15 5.45 5.88
C PHE A 176 20.03 4.64 4.92
N GLY A 177 19.50 3.65 4.20
CA GLY A 177 20.28 2.80 3.29
C GLY A 177 20.96 3.51 2.09
N HIS A 178 20.92 4.84 2.02
CA HIS A 178 21.69 5.66 1.08
C HIS A 178 22.98 6.22 1.68
N LEU A 179 23.19 6.04 2.99
CA LEU A 179 24.34 6.53 3.72
C LEU A 179 25.34 5.38 3.96
N PRO A 180 26.63 5.67 4.19
CA PRO A 180 27.61 4.69 4.64
C PRO A 180 27.18 3.98 5.95
N GLU A 181 27.58 2.72 6.13
CA GLU A 181 27.16 1.89 7.27
C GLU A 181 27.48 2.51 8.64
N ASP A 182 28.62 3.18 8.76
CA ASP A 182 29.03 3.89 9.99
C ASP A 182 28.01 4.97 10.37
N LYS A 183 27.59 5.79 9.40
CA LYS A 183 26.57 6.83 9.59
C LYS A 183 25.19 6.23 9.88
N GLN A 184 24.85 5.10 9.26
CA GLN A 184 23.58 4.41 9.57
C GLN A 184 23.54 3.97 11.04
N THR A 185 24.66 3.46 11.56
CA THR A 185 24.79 3.01 12.95
C THR A 185 24.73 4.21 13.91
N GLU A 186 25.42 5.30 13.60
CA GLU A 186 25.39 6.54 14.37
C GLU A 186 23.99 7.15 14.44
N LEU A 187 23.29 7.24 13.30
CA LEU A 187 21.92 7.74 13.22
C LEU A 187 20.91 6.86 13.96
N THR A 188 21.05 5.53 13.87
CA THR A 188 20.19 4.60 14.62
C THR A 188 20.40 4.75 16.12
N THR A 189 21.64 4.98 16.55
CA THR A 189 21.98 5.22 17.95
C THR A 189 21.42 6.57 18.44
N LEU A 190 21.55 7.62 17.61
CA LEU A 190 20.97 8.94 17.85
C LEU A 190 19.44 8.85 18.00
N ASP A 191 18.74 8.23 17.05
CA ASP A 191 17.29 8.06 17.08
C ASP A 191 16.83 7.31 18.34
N GLY A 192 17.57 6.27 18.76
CA GLY A 192 17.31 5.53 19.98
C GLY A 192 17.46 6.38 21.25
N ARG A 193 18.44 7.28 21.29
CA ARG A 193 18.63 8.24 22.39
C ARG A 193 17.52 9.29 22.41
N HIS A 194 17.22 9.90 21.26
CA HIS A 194 16.13 10.88 21.11
C HIS A 194 14.76 10.31 21.49
N ALA A 195 14.51 9.03 21.20
CA ALA A 195 13.30 8.36 21.62
C ALA A 195 13.18 8.27 23.15
N LYS A 196 14.27 7.92 23.85
CA LYS A 196 14.31 7.86 25.33
C LYS A 196 14.14 9.23 25.96
N GLU A 197 14.80 10.26 25.42
CA GLU A 197 14.66 11.65 25.89
C GLU A 197 13.22 12.15 25.73
N ARG A 198 12.59 11.88 24.59
CA ARG A 198 11.18 12.23 24.35
C ARG A 198 10.25 11.51 25.30
N GLU A 199 10.51 10.24 25.59
CA GLU A 199 9.73 9.48 26.56
C GLU A 199 9.89 10.06 27.98
N ALA A 200 11.13 10.35 28.40
CA ALA A 200 11.41 10.99 29.68
C ALA A 200 10.73 12.36 29.81
N LEU A 201 10.83 13.19 28.78
CA LEU A 201 10.16 14.49 28.74
C LEU A 201 8.65 14.33 28.84
N ASN A 202 8.05 13.41 28.06
CA ASN A 202 6.61 13.16 28.08
C ASN A 202 6.12 12.74 29.48
N ARG A 203 6.92 11.99 30.24
CA ARG A 203 6.63 11.64 31.65
C ARG A 203 6.73 12.86 32.57
N GLU A 204 7.76 13.69 32.40
CA GLU A 204 7.95 14.93 33.18
C GLU A 204 6.80 15.92 32.97
N VAL A 205 6.44 16.18 31.71
CA VAL A 205 5.44 17.19 31.34
C VAL A 205 4.00 16.65 31.31
N ALA A 206 3.77 15.42 31.78
CA ALA A 206 2.46 14.79 31.77
C ALA A 206 1.42 15.65 32.49
N LYS A 207 1.78 16.20 33.65
CA LYS A 207 0.93 17.05 34.50
C LYS A 207 1.13 18.56 34.29
N ALA A 208 2.04 18.96 33.40
CA ALA A 208 2.33 20.37 33.15
C ALA A 208 1.18 21.08 32.39
N PRO A 209 1.04 22.41 32.52
CA PRO A 209 0.14 23.20 31.70
C PRO A 209 0.41 23.02 30.19
N PRO A 210 -0.60 23.09 29.30
CA PRO A 210 -0.42 22.88 27.87
C PRO A 210 0.63 23.78 27.20
N ALA A 211 0.74 25.04 27.63
CA ALA A 211 1.71 25.98 27.08
C ALA A 211 3.17 25.61 27.44
N GLU A 212 3.42 25.22 28.70
CA GLU A 212 4.75 24.77 29.16
C GLU A 212 5.15 23.45 28.47
N ARG A 213 4.20 22.51 28.35
CA ARG A 213 4.39 21.26 27.61
C ARG A 213 4.80 21.54 26.16
N ALA A 214 4.09 22.44 25.48
CA ALA A 214 4.38 22.80 24.09
C ALA A 214 5.76 23.45 23.93
N ALA A 215 6.16 24.32 24.86
CA ALA A 215 7.47 24.97 24.87
C ALA A 215 8.61 23.95 25.05
N LYS A 216 8.55 23.10 26.09
CA LYS A 216 9.58 22.07 26.34
C LYS A 216 9.69 21.06 25.19
N GLN A 217 8.55 20.66 24.61
CA GLN A 217 8.56 19.79 23.44
C GLN A 217 9.14 20.47 22.20
N LYS A 218 8.97 21.78 22.04
CA LYS A 218 9.56 22.55 20.93
C LYS A 218 11.08 22.61 21.08
N GLU A 219 11.57 22.97 22.27
CA GLU A 219 13.01 23.04 22.56
C GLU A 219 13.70 21.69 22.33
N LEU A 220 13.12 20.59 22.83
CA LEU A 220 13.65 19.26 22.58
C LEU A 220 13.69 18.94 21.08
N ARG A 221 12.65 19.27 20.31
CA ARG A 221 12.63 19.04 18.86
C ARG A 221 13.71 19.84 18.12
N GLU A 222 13.95 21.09 18.52
CA GLU A 222 14.96 21.96 17.92
C GLU A 222 16.39 21.46 18.23
N GLY A 223 16.65 21.05 19.47
CA GLY A 223 17.90 20.41 19.87
C GLY A 223 18.16 19.12 19.08
N GLN A 224 17.17 18.23 19.04
CA GLN A 224 17.24 16.97 18.27
C GLN A 224 17.45 17.21 16.78
N GLY A 225 16.82 18.25 16.22
CA GLY A 225 17.00 18.67 14.83
C GLY A 225 18.44 19.11 14.53
N THR A 226 19.03 19.89 15.43
CA THR A 226 20.40 20.41 15.31
C THR A 226 21.43 19.29 15.40
N GLU A 227 21.32 18.41 16.40
CA GLU A 227 22.19 17.23 16.52
C GLU A 227 22.08 16.33 15.28
N ARG A 228 20.85 16.09 14.81
CA ARG A 228 20.66 15.28 13.62
C ARG A 228 21.27 15.92 12.39
N ARG A 229 21.17 17.23 12.21
CA ARG A 229 21.77 17.96 11.07
C ARG A 229 23.29 17.84 11.05
N ALA A 230 23.93 17.87 12.23
CA ALA A 230 25.39 17.82 12.35
C ALA A 230 26.01 16.51 11.83
N LEU A 231 25.23 15.42 11.76
CA LEU A 231 25.68 14.13 11.22
C LEU A 231 25.68 14.05 9.68
N PHE A 232 25.08 15.03 9.00
CA PHE A 232 24.96 15.04 7.54
C PHE A 232 25.80 16.18 6.95
N SER A 233 26.49 15.88 5.85
CA SER A 233 26.93 16.95 4.94
C SER A 233 25.72 17.68 4.33
N ASP A 234 25.94 18.86 3.77
CA ASP A 234 24.86 19.67 3.16
C ASP A 234 24.11 18.92 2.05
N GLY A 235 24.83 18.17 1.21
CA GLY A 235 24.23 17.34 0.17
C GLY A 235 23.42 16.16 0.74
N GLU A 236 23.97 15.45 1.74
CA GLU A 236 23.26 14.31 2.35
C GLU A 236 22.02 14.76 3.11
N TRP A 237 22.05 15.94 3.75
CA TRP A 237 20.89 16.49 4.43
C TRP A 237 19.78 16.88 3.44
N ALA A 238 20.14 17.57 2.35
CA ALA A 238 19.19 17.96 1.32
C ALA A 238 18.50 16.72 0.70
N GLU A 239 19.26 15.66 0.46
CA GLU A 239 18.75 14.37 0.00
C GLU A 239 17.83 13.71 1.05
N ALA A 240 18.24 13.70 2.32
CA ALA A 240 17.45 13.14 3.41
C ALA A 240 16.13 13.88 3.63
N GLU A 241 16.12 15.22 3.50
CA GLU A 241 14.92 16.04 3.54
C GLU A 241 14.00 15.75 2.35
N LEU A 242 14.56 15.70 1.13
CA LEU A 242 13.79 15.38 -0.07
C LEU A 242 13.12 14.02 0.09
N ARG A 243 13.83 12.98 0.51
CA ARG A 243 13.27 11.62 0.71
C ARG A 243 12.15 11.54 1.74
N ARG A 244 12.20 12.39 2.77
CA ARG A 244 11.17 12.49 3.81
C ARG A 244 10.01 13.42 3.43
N SER A 245 10.16 14.19 2.36
CA SER A 245 9.16 15.15 1.94
C SER A 245 7.87 14.46 1.48
N PRO A 246 6.70 15.09 1.70
CA PRO A 246 5.43 14.61 1.14
C PRO A 246 5.47 14.46 -0.38
N GLN A 247 6.25 15.29 -1.07
CA GLN A 247 6.36 15.33 -2.53
C GLN A 247 7.15 14.12 -3.05
N ALA A 248 8.26 13.75 -2.42
CA ALA A 248 8.97 12.52 -2.77
C ALA A 248 8.14 11.27 -2.44
N ARG A 249 7.31 11.32 -1.38
CA ARG A 249 6.34 10.27 -1.11
C ARG A 249 5.30 10.17 -2.23
N GLN A 250 4.74 11.29 -2.68
CA GLN A 250 3.78 11.32 -3.79
C GLN A 250 4.39 10.67 -5.03
N VAL A 251 5.60 11.06 -5.43
CA VAL A 251 6.28 10.50 -6.60
C VAL A 251 6.55 9.00 -6.45
N ARG A 252 6.99 8.55 -5.28
CA ARG A 252 7.21 7.12 -4.99
C ARG A 252 5.93 6.28 -5.02
N GLU A 253 4.79 6.89 -4.71
CA GLU A 253 3.49 6.22 -4.67
C GLU A 253 2.79 6.21 -6.03
N LEU A 254 3.31 6.91 -7.05
CA LEU A 254 2.78 6.88 -8.41
C LEU A 254 2.80 5.45 -8.96
N ARG A 255 1.63 4.97 -9.39
CA ARG A 255 1.49 3.66 -10.04
C ARG A 255 1.28 3.84 -11.53
N GLY A 256 1.89 2.96 -12.33
CA GLY A 256 1.79 3.05 -13.80
C GLY A 256 2.55 4.23 -14.41
N TYR A 257 3.31 4.98 -13.60
CA TYR A 257 4.27 5.99 -14.03
C TYR A 257 5.67 5.42 -13.83
N ALA A 258 6.36 5.11 -14.93
CA ALA A 258 7.72 4.61 -14.91
C ALA A 258 8.61 5.62 -15.64
N ASP A 259 9.62 6.12 -14.94
CA ASP A 259 10.57 7.09 -15.48
C ASP A 259 11.94 6.85 -14.83
N LYS A 260 12.97 7.52 -15.34
CA LYS A 260 14.32 7.41 -14.79
C LYS A 260 14.39 7.99 -13.37
N PRO A 261 15.23 7.43 -12.47
CA PRO A 261 15.36 7.92 -11.09
C PRO A 261 15.65 9.43 -10.99
N GLU A 262 16.45 9.97 -11.92
CA GLU A 262 16.80 11.38 -11.99
C GLU A 262 15.57 12.25 -12.29
N ASN A 263 14.70 11.79 -13.19
CA ASN A 263 13.47 12.50 -13.55
C ASN A 263 12.47 12.50 -12.40
N LEU A 264 12.32 11.36 -11.70
CA LEU A 264 11.47 11.24 -10.52
C LEU A 264 11.94 12.14 -9.38
N ARG A 265 13.26 12.18 -9.15
CA ARG A 265 13.87 13.09 -8.18
C ARG A 265 13.58 14.54 -8.53
N ALA A 266 13.88 14.95 -9.78
CA ALA A 266 13.69 16.32 -10.22
C ALA A 266 12.20 16.73 -10.19
N GLN A 267 11.28 15.79 -10.37
CA GLN A 267 9.84 16.01 -10.19
C GLN A 267 9.46 16.24 -8.72
N ALA A 268 10.01 15.47 -7.79
CA ALA A 268 9.79 15.67 -6.37
C ALA A 268 10.33 17.02 -5.88
N GLU A 269 11.50 17.43 -6.38
CA GLU A 269 12.11 18.74 -6.09
C GLU A 269 11.21 19.88 -6.61
N ALA A 270 10.74 19.80 -7.87
CA ALA A 270 9.86 20.81 -8.44
C ALA A 270 8.53 20.96 -7.70
N LEU A 271 7.93 19.84 -7.27
CA LEU A 271 6.72 19.87 -6.44
C LEU A 271 6.98 20.55 -5.09
N ARG A 272 8.15 20.31 -4.49
CA ARG A 272 8.53 20.91 -3.20
C ARG A 272 8.76 22.41 -3.35
N GLU A 273 9.47 22.83 -4.39
CA GLU A 273 9.65 24.25 -4.73
C GLU A 273 8.32 24.95 -4.97
N PHE A 274 7.41 24.33 -5.72
CA PHE A 274 6.06 24.86 -5.93
C PHE A 274 5.30 25.06 -4.62
N ASP A 275 5.26 24.04 -3.75
CA ASP A 275 4.56 24.12 -2.47
C ASP A 275 5.19 25.14 -1.51
N THR A 276 6.50 25.39 -1.64
CA THR A 276 7.22 26.41 -0.86
C THR A 276 6.89 27.81 -1.35
N ALA A 277 6.86 28.02 -2.68
CA ALA A 277 6.51 29.28 -3.31
C ALA A 277 5.00 29.60 -3.22
N HIS A 278 4.16 28.56 -3.15
CA HIS A 278 2.70 28.67 -3.10
C HIS A 278 2.14 27.85 -1.92
N PRO A 279 2.33 28.32 -0.67
CA PRO A 279 1.81 27.66 0.51
C PRO A 279 0.31 27.41 0.40
N ARG A 280 -0.16 26.27 0.90
CA ARG A 280 -1.60 25.98 0.91
C ARG A 280 -2.33 27.01 1.79
N PRO A 281 -3.44 27.60 1.32
CA PRO A 281 -4.25 28.48 2.15
C PRO A 281 -4.78 27.70 3.36
N THR A 282 -4.88 28.37 4.51
CA THR A 282 -5.40 27.77 5.75
C THR A 282 -6.92 27.67 5.68
N PRO A 283 -7.51 26.48 5.93
CA PRO A 283 -8.97 26.32 5.98
C PRO A 283 -9.60 27.21 7.05
N ARG A 284 -10.85 27.62 6.79
CA ARG A 284 -11.69 28.37 7.73
C ARG A 284 -11.83 27.58 9.05
N ASP A 285 -11.32 28.12 10.16
CA ASP A 285 -11.62 27.69 11.52
C ASP A 285 -12.93 28.36 11.99
N PRO A 286 -14.02 27.59 12.24
CA PRO A 286 -15.30 28.13 12.71
C PRO A 286 -15.21 29.03 13.96
N LYS A 287 -14.12 28.94 14.73
CA LYS A 287 -13.87 29.72 15.96
C LYS A 287 -13.05 31.00 15.74
N ARG A 288 -12.60 31.30 14.52
CA ARG A 288 -11.86 32.54 14.17
C ARG A 288 -12.66 33.36 13.15
N PRO A 289 -13.28 34.49 13.56
CA PRO A 289 -14.09 35.33 12.67
C PRO A 289 -13.32 35.99 11.51
N ASP A 290 -11.98 36.05 11.59
CA ASP A 290 -11.11 36.69 10.58
C ASP A 290 -10.69 35.75 9.43
N ASP A 291 -11.35 34.60 9.29
CA ASP A 291 -11.02 33.67 8.22
C ASP A 291 -11.29 34.25 6.83
N ASP A 292 -10.31 34.03 5.96
CA ASP A 292 -10.22 34.54 4.60
C ASP A 292 -11.47 34.18 3.77
N PRO A 293 -12.28 35.18 3.33
CA PRO A 293 -13.50 34.93 2.54
C PRO A 293 -13.19 34.25 1.20
N ASP A 294 -11.94 34.36 0.73
CA ASP A 294 -11.51 33.88 -0.58
C ASP A 294 -10.77 32.53 -0.53
N TYR A 295 -10.85 31.79 0.57
CA TYR A 295 -10.17 30.48 0.73
C TYR A 295 -10.35 29.55 -0.48
N LYS A 296 -11.58 29.41 -0.98
CA LYS A 296 -11.88 28.54 -2.13
C LYS A 296 -11.24 29.05 -3.42
N ALA A 297 -11.34 30.36 -3.68
CA ALA A 297 -10.75 30.97 -4.87
C ALA A 297 -9.22 30.83 -4.88
N LYS A 298 -8.56 31.08 -3.73
CA LYS A 298 -7.10 30.90 -3.57
C LYS A 298 -6.68 29.45 -3.75
N LEU A 299 -7.49 28.50 -3.27
CA LEU A 299 -7.21 27.08 -3.46
C LEU A 299 -7.33 26.67 -4.93
N GLU A 300 -8.37 27.13 -5.63
CA GLU A 300 -8.60 26.88 -7.06
C GLU A 300 -7.50 27.51 -7.92
N GLU A 301 -7.09 28.74 -7.61
CA GLU A 301 -5.98 29.43 -8.29
C GLU A 301 -4.69 28.64 -8.10
N ARG A 302 -4.38 28.21 -6.88
CA ARG A 302 -3.18 27.41 -6.59
C ARG A 302 -3.19 26.08 -7.35
N GLU A 303 -4.32 25.37 -7.39
CA GLU A 303 -4.42 24.12 -8.17
C GLU A 303 -4.29 24.37 -9.68
N THR A 304 -4.80 25.51 -10.18
CA THR A 304 -4.62 25.93 -11.57
C THR A 304 -3.15 26.19 -11.90
N GLN A 305 -2.45 26.94 -11.05
CA GLN A 305 -1.01 27.21 -11.17
C GLN A 305 -0.20 25.90 -11.11
N ARG A 306 -0.55 25.00 -10.19
CA ARG A 306 0.10 23.68 -10.06
C ARG A 306 -0.07 22.86 -11.33
N LYS A 307 -1.29 22.79 -11.86
CA LYS A 307 -1.61 22.09 -13.10
C LYS A 307 -0.83 22.67 -14.27
N ALA A 308 -0.80 23.99 -14.41
CA ALA A 308 -0.06 24.67 -15.47
C ALA A 308 1.44 24.34 -15.41
N GLN A 309 2.06 24.42 -14.23
CA GLN A 309 3.48 24.12 -14.07
C GLN A 309 3.80 22.65 -14.35
N LEU A 310 2.99 21.70 -13.87
CA LEU A 310 3.19 20.28 -14.15
C LEU A 310 2.97 19.95 -15.62
N THR A 311 1.98 20.56 -16.27
CA THR A 311 1.72 20.38 -17.70
C THR A 311 2.84 20.96 -18.55
N ALA A 312 3.38 22.13 -18.21
CA ALA A 312 4.51 22.73 -18.90
C ALA A 312 5.77 21.85 -18.81
N ARG A 313 5.97 21.15 -17.69
CA ARG A 313 7.14 20.28 -17.47
C ARG A 313 6.99 18.89 -18.09
N LEU A 314 5.82 18.27 -17.98
CA LEU A 314 5.58 16.87 -18.37
C LEU A 314 4.92 16.73 -19.74
N GLY A 315 4.42 17.82 -20.31
CA GLY A 315 3.47 17.81 -21.41
C GLY A 315 2.08 17.32 -20.97
N GLU A 316 1.10 17.46 -21.85
CA GLU A 316 -0.30 17.04 -21.56
C GLU A 316 -0.42 15.54 -21.28
N ALA A 317 0.24 14.70 -22.09
CA ALA A 317 0.20 13.25 -21.93
C ALA A 317 0.91 12.77 -20.65
N GLY A 318 2.02 13.41 -20.28
CA GLY A 318 2.77 13.13 -19.06
C GLY A 318 1.98 13.54 -17.82
N PHE A 319 1.35 14.72 -17.85
CA PHE A 319 0.47 15.17 -16.77
C PHE A 319 -0.73 14.23 -16.56
N ALA A 320 -1.40 13.80 -17.63
CA ALA A 320 -2.52 12.85 -17.53
C ALA A 320 -2.08 11.51 -16.89
N THR A 321 -0.88 11.03 -17.21
CA THR A 321 -0.32 9.82 -16.60
C THR A 321 0.04 10.03 -15.13
N PHE A 322 0.58 11.20 -14.79
CA PHE A 322 0.88 11.58 -13.41
C PHE A 322 -0.39 11.69 -12.54
N GLU A 323 -1.44 12.35 -13.05
CA GLU A 323 -2.72 12.50 -12.37
C GLU A 323 -3.37 11.15 -12.12
N ARG A 324 -3.46 10.32 -13.16
CA ARG A 324 -3.95 8.93 -13.06
C ARG A 324 -3.11 8.10 -12.09
N GLY A 325 -1.79 8.22 -12.15
CA GLY A 325 -0.88 7.50 -11.27
C GLY A 325 -0.96 7.93 -9.81
N SER A 326 -1.48 9.14 -9.54
CA SER A 326 -1.75 9.64 -8.19
C SER A 326 -3.10 9.20 -7.63
N ASP A 327 -4.03 8.72 -8.47
CA ASP A 327 -5.38 8.32 -8.06
C ASP A 327 -5.38 6.96 -7.33
N PRO A 328 -5.81 6.88 -6.05
CA PRO A 328 -5.88 5.63 -5.31
C PRO A 328 -6.79 4.57 -5.97
N ARG A 329 -7.84 4.99 -6.70
CA ARG A 329 -8.72 4.08 -7.44
C ARG A 329 -7.94 3.38 -8.55
N PHE A 330 -7.07 4.12 -9.24
CA PHE A 330 -6.21 3.55 -10.28
C PHE A 330 -5.26 2.51 -9.70
N HIS A 331 -4.73 2.70 -8.49
CA HIS A 331 -3.83 1.73 -7.85
C HIS A 331 -4.53 0.39 -7.64
N THR A 332 -5.77 0.42 -7.16
CA THR A 332 -6.62 -0.76 -6.96
C THR A 332 -6.92 -1.45 -8.29
N LEU A 333 -7.31 -0.68 -9.31
CA LEU A 333 -7.61 -1.20 -10.65
C LEU A 333 -6.38 -1.81 -11.32
N LEU A 334 -5.21 -1.18 -11.19
CA LEU A 334 -3.96 -1.69 -11.75
C LEU A 334 -3.53 -3.00 -11.07
N LYS A 335 -3.71 -3.11 -9.75
CA LYS A 335 -3.48 -4.36 -9.01
C LYS A 335 -4.42 -5.47 -9.48
N LEU A 336 -5.69 -5.13 -9.71
CA LEU A 336 -6.68 -6.06 -10.25
C LEU A 336 -6.33 -6.49 -11.67
N ALA A 337 -5.96 -5.57 -12.55
CA ALA A 337 -5.56 -5.86 -13.92
C ALA A 337 -4.39 -6.86 -13.96
N ARG A 338 -3.38 -6.65 -13.13
CA ARG A 338 -2.25 -7.59 -12.97
C ARG A 338 -2.69 -8.97 -12.47
N ARG A 339 -3.60 -9.03 -11.50
CA ARG A 339 -4.12 -10.30 -10.96
C ARG A 339 -4.96 -11.08 -11.96
N LEU A 340 -5.66 -10.36 -12.84
CA LEU A 340 -6.45 -10.93 -13.93
C LEU A 340 -5.61 -11.21 -15.18
N GLU A 341 -4.30 -10.92 -15.14
CA GLU A 341 -3.38 -11.07 -16.27
C GLU A 341 -3.83 -10.33 -17.53
N VAL A 342 -4.56 -9.23 -17.36
CA VAL A 342 -4.97 -8.34 -18.46
C VAL A 342 -3.98 -7.18 -18.62
N GLN A 343 -4.05 -6.50 -19.76
CA GLN A 343 -3.15 -5.40 -20.07
C GLN A 343 -3.30 -4.26 -19.03
N PRO A 344 -2.20 -3.62 -18.57
CA PRO A 344 -2.27 -2.48 -17.66
C PRO A 344 -3.13 -1.32 -18.19
N ALA A 345 -3.21 -1.17 -19.51
CA ALA A 345 -4.06 -0.18 -20.16
C ALA A 345 -5.56 -0.38 -19.84
N SER A 346 -6.01 -1.61 -19.56
CA SER A 346 -7.39 -1.90 -19.16
C SER A 346 -7.76 -1.21 -17.85
N ALA A 347 -6.82 -1.09 -16.90
CA ALA A 347 -7.07 -0.37 -15.65
C ALA A 347 -7.37 1.13 -15.89
N ALA A 348 -6.76 1.73 -16.91
CA ALA A 348 -7.04 3.11 -17.27
C ALA A 348 -8.43 3.27 -17.88
N GLN A 349 -8.80 2.36 -18.79
CA GLN A 349 -10.14 2.33 -19.38
C GLN A 349 -11.23 2.14 -18.32
N TRP A 350 -10.99 1.26 -17.33
CA TRP A 350 -11.92 1.07 -16.22
C TRP A 350 -12.06 2.34 -15.38
N LEU A 351 -10.97 3.05 -15.11
CA LEU A 351 -11.00 4.33 -14.36
C LEU A 351 -11.71 5.44 -15.13
N GLU A 352 -11.50 5.52 -16.44
CA GLU A 352 -12.18 6.48 -17.31
C GLU A 352 -13.69 6.23 -17.29
N LEU A 353 -14.12 4.96 -17.40
CA LEU A 353 -15.52 4.57 -17.29
C LEU A 353 -16.10 4.91 -15.91
N GLN A 354 -15.38 4.63 -14.82
CA GLN A 354 -15.77 5.03 -13.47
C GLN A 354 -16.01 6.55 -13.38
N THR A 355 -15.07 7.34 -13.89
CA THR A 355 -15.10 8.80 -13.80
C THR A 355 -16.24 9.37 -14.66
N ALA A 356 -16.45 8.82 -15.86
CA ALA A 356 -17.53 9.21 -16.76
C ALA A 356 -18.91 8.90 -16.14
N SER A 357 -19.11 7.70 -15.61
CA SER A 357 -20.38 7.31 -14.97
C SER A 357 -20.68 8.16 -13.74
N GLN A 358 -19.68 8.44 -12.89
CA GLN A 358 -19.86 9.33 -11.74
C GLN A 358 -20.18 10.77 -12.14
N LYS A 359 -19.55 11.28 -13.21
CA LYS A 359 -19.87 12.61 -13.75
C LYS A 359 -21.31 12.67 -14.25
N LEU A 360 -21.76 11.65 -14.97
CA LEU A 360 -23.13 11.54 -15.47
C LEU A 360 -24.15 11.48 -14.33
N VAL A 361 -23.90 10.66 -13.31
CA VAL A 361 -24.74 10.62 -12.10
C VAL A 361 -24.84 11.98 -11.42
N ARG A 362 -23.72 12.70 -11.24
CA ARG A 362 -23.74 14.05 -10.66
C ARG A 362 -24.58 15.02 -11.50
N GLN A 363 -24.42 15.00 -12.82
CA GLN A 363 -25.22 15.84 -13.74
C GLN A 363 -26.70 15.50 -13.67
N THR A 364 -27.07 14.22 -13.64
CA THR A 364 -28.46 13.77 -13.52
C THR A 364 -29.08 14.17 -12.18
N ARG A 365 -28.34 14.09 -11.07
CA ARG A 365 -28.80 14.55 -9.75
C ARG A 365 -29.00 16.06 -9.67
N GLN A 366 -28.14 16.83 -10.31
CA GLN A 366 -28.18 18.30 -10.32
C GLN A 366 -29.19 18.86 -11.33
N ASN A 367 -29.77 18.02 -12.19
CA ASN A 367 -30.70 18.47 -13.21
C ASN A 367 -32.08 18.77 -12.60
N ALA A 368 -32.33 20.05 -12.36
CA ALA A 368 -33.60 20.56 -11.84
C ALA A 368 -34.79 20.35 -12.80
N GLY A 369 -34.56 20.02 -14.07
CA GLY A 369 -35.59 19.74 -15.06
C GLY A 369 -36.15 18.31 -15.04
N LEU A 370 -35.60 17.42 -14.23
CA LEU A 370 -36.08 16.03 -14.07
C LEU A 370 -36.96 15.89 -12.84
N ALA A 371 -38.16 15.34 -13.04
CA ALA A 371 -39.01 14.84 -11.96
C ALA A 371 -38.31 13.69 -11.21
N ASP A 372 -38.62 13.53 -9.92
CA ASP A 372 -37.88 12.61 -9.04
C ASP A 372 -37.93 11.15 -9.51
N ASP A 373 -39.09 10.68 -9.97
CA ASP A 373 -39.23 9.31 -10.53
C ASP A 373 -38.40 9.13 -11.82
N ALA A 374 -38.40 10.14 -12.69
CA ALA A 374 -37.60 10.12 -13.92
C ALA A 374 -36.10 10.17 -13.62
N ARG A 375 -35.70 10.85 -12.54
CA ARG A 375 -34.32 10.90 -12.05
C ARG A 375 -33.89 9.53 -11.51
N ALA A 376 -34.72 8.88 -10.70
CA ALA A 376 -34.44 7.53 -10.18
C ALA A 376 -34.27 6.50 -11.30
N VAL A 377 -35.17 6.50 -12.30
CA VAL A 377 -35.07 5.64 -13.48
C VAL A 377 -33.80 5.90 -14.28
N ALA A 378 -33.43 7.18 -14.47
CA ALA A 378 -32.20 7.54 -15.17
C ALA A 378 -30.94 7.07 -14.43
N LEU A 379 -30.89 7.21 -13.11
CA LEU A 379 -29.77 6.72 -12.29
C LEU A 379 -29.63 5.20 -12.34
N LEU A 380 -30.75 4.46 -12.28
CA LEU A 380 -30.75 3.00 -12.46
C LEU A 380 -30.25 2.59 -13.85
N ALA A 381 -30.68 3.27 -14.91
CA ALA A 381 -30.20 3.01 -16.26
C ALA A 381 -28.69 3.24 -16.39
N ILE A 382 -28.16 4.34 -15.83
CA ILE A 382 -26.72 4.61 -15.80
C ILE A 382 -25.97 3.49 -15.09
N ARG A 383 -26.47 3.02 -13.95
CA ARG A 383 -25.86 1.93 -13.20
C ARG A 383 -25.84 0.63 -14.02
N VAL A 384 -26.98 0.21 -14.57
CA VAL A 384 -27.09 -1.04 -15.34
C VAL A 384 -26.15 -1.03 -16.55
N GLU A 385 -26.10 0.07 -17.30
CA GLU A 385 -25.23 0.17 -18.48
C GLU A 385 -23.75 0.20 -18.09
N THR A 386 -23.42 0.85 -16.97
CA THR A 386 -22.06 0.87 -16.42
C THR A 386 -21.62 -0.53 -15.97
N GLU A 387 -22.47 -1.27 -15.26
CA GLU A 387 -22.20 -2.64 -14.83
C GLU A 387 -22.03 -3.57 -16.02
N ARG A 388 -22.89 -3.47 -17.04
CA ARG A 388 -22.79 -4.23 -18.28
C ARG A 388 -21.49 -3.96 -19.02
N THR A 389 -21.11 -2.69 -19.14
CA THR A 389 -19.88 -2.29 -19.85
C THR A 389 -18.64 -2.77 -19.12
N LEU A 390 -18.60 -2.65 -17.79
CA LEU A 390 -17.50 -3.17 -16.99
C LEU A 390 -17.44 -4.70 -17.01
N LEU A 391 -18.57 -5.39 -16.97
CA LEU A 391 -18.63 -6.85 -17.11
C LEU A 391 -18.04 -7.30 -18.45
N ALA A 392 -18.36 -6.60 -19.54
CA ALA A 392 -17.80 -6.86 -20.86
C ALA A 392 -16.28 -6.58 -20.91
N ALA A 393 -15.83 -5.48 -20.31
CA ALA A 393 -14.42 -5.06 -20.33
C ALA A 393 -13.52 -5.90 -19.41
N VAL A 394 -14.03 -6.34 -18.26
CA VAL A 394 -13.29 -7.14 -17.27
C VAL A 394 -13.42 -8.64 -17.55
N GLY A 395 -14.51 -9.04 -18.23
CA GLY A 395 -14.87 -10.43 -18.50
C GLY A 395 -15.54 -11.12 -17.31
N ALA A 396 -16.32 -12.16 -17.60
CA ALA A 396 -17.11 -12.89 -16.60
C ALA A 396 -16.26 -13.45 -15.45
N ARG A 397 -15.05 -13.93 -15.74
CA ARG A 397 -14.12 -14.46 -14.72
C ARG A 397 -13.57 -13.37 -13.80
N GLY A 398 -13.36 -12.16 -14.31
CA GLY A 398 -12.82 -11.05 -13.55
C GLY A 398 -13.88 -10.23 -12.81
N TRP A 399 -15.15 -10.31 -13.21
CA TRP A 399 -16.25 -9.51 -12.65
C TRP A 399 -16.43 -9.69 -11.14
N SER A 400 -16.42 -10.93 -10.65
CA SER A 400 -16.52 -11.20 -9.21
C SER A 400 -15.34 -10.60 -8.42
N ALA A 401 -14.14 -10.57 -9.01
CA ALA A 401 -12.97 -9.96 -8.39
C ALA A 401 -13.06 -8.43 -8.42
N TYR A 402 -13.58 -7.87 -9.52
CA TYR A 402 -13.86 -6.43 -9.65
C TYR A 402 -14.88 -5.97 -8.61
N GLN A 403 -16.03 -6.64 -8.50
CA GLN A 403 -17.06 -6.29 -7.53
C GLN A 403 -16.53 -6.31 -6.09
N ARG A 404 -15.70 -7.30 -5.74
CA ARG A 404 -15.12 -7.44 -4.40
C ARG A 404 -14.05 -6.42 -4.05
N HIS A 405 -13.27 -5.95 -5.03
CA HIS A 405 -12.10 -5.12 -4.75
C HIS A 405 -12.21 -3.67 -5.25
N ALA A 406 -13.09 -3.40 -6.21
CA ALA A 406 -13.25 -2.10 -6.87
C ALA A 406 -14.72 -1.76 -7.15
N GLY A 407 -15.67 -2.49 -6.57
CA GLY A 407 -17.10 -2.38 -6.89
C GLY A 407 -17.94 -1.50 -5.96
N ASP A 408 -17.40 -1.04 -4.83
CA ASP A 408 -18.20 -0.34 -3.80
C ASP A 408 -18.91 0.92 -4.33
N TRP A 409 -18.27 1.65 -5.25
CA TRP A 409 -18.84 2.85 -5.87
C TRP A 409 -20.04 2.56 -6.78
N LEU A 410 -20.25 1.33 -7.26
CA LEU A 410 -21.41 0.98 -8.11
C LEU A 410 -22.72 1.10 -7.34
N LYS A 411 -22.70 0.83 -6.02
CA LYS A 411 -23.86 0.98 -5.14
C LYS A 411 -24.32 2.44 -5.10
N GLN A 412 -23.35 3.36 -5.05
CA GLN A 412 -23.57 4.80 -4.98
C GLN A 412 -24.08 5.43 -6.30
N LEU A 413 -24.25 4.66 -7.38
CA LEU A 413 -24.75 5.19 -8.65
C LEU A 413 -26.28 5.30 -8.71
N SER A 414 -26.98 4.44 -7.97
CA SER A 414 -28.45 4.38 -7.95
C SER A 414 -29.09 4.95 -6.69
N ASP A 415 -28.30 5.10 -5.62
CA ASP A 415 -28.69 5.86 -4.43
C ASP A 415 -28.90 7.34 -4.77
#